data_AF-A0A387G783-F1
#
_entry.id   AF-A0A387G783-F1
#
_cell.length_a   1.000
_cell.length_b   1.000
_cell.length_c   1.000
_cell.angle_alpha   90.00
_cell.angle_beta   90.00
_cell.angle_gamma   90.00
#
_symmetry.space_group_name_H-M   'P 1'
#
loop_
_entity.id
_entity.type
_entity.pdbx_description
1 polymer ?
#
loop_
_entity_poly.entity_id
_entity_poly.type
_entity_poly.pdbx_seq_one_letter_code
_entity_poly.pdbx_strand_id
1 'polypeptide(L)'
;MSITGDVDMDDDGITFENGKELTFSDLIADNLVVDGKRVPGSVYRVARPLDPELKNGNRLCGAGKVTYLATWSDGDGSTAIAVFTGSRPPRSDDESCATYSYEDQE
;
A
#
# COMPACT_ATOMS: atom_id res chain seq x y z
N MET A 1 -2.25 -2.56 -15.17
CA MET A 1 -3.41 -2.52 -14.27
C MET A 1 -3.44 -3.82 -13.50
N SER A 2 -2.88 -3.81 -12.29
CA SER A 2 -2.99 -4.94 -11.36
C SER A 2 -4.24 -4.69 -10.53
N ILE A 3 -5.27 -5.50 -10.75
CA ILE A 3 -6.51 -5.43 -9.97
C ILE A 3 -6.27 -6.29 -8.72
N THR A 4 -6.10 -5.64 -7.57
CA THR A 4 -6.06 -6.32 -6.27
C THR A 4 -7.40 -6.97 -5.93
N GLY A 5 -8.50 -6.48 -6.51
CA GLY A 5 -9.87 -6.74 -6.07
C GLY A 5 -10.25 -5.77 -4.95
N ASP A 6 -11.40 -6.02 -4.31
CA ASP A 6 -11.77 -5.36 -3.06
C ASP A 6 -10.67 -5.60 -2.00
N VAL A 7 -10.33 -4.55 -1.26
CA VAL A 7 -9.43 -4.65 -0.12
C VAL A 7 -10.09 -4.00 1.07
N ASP A 8 -9.91 -4.64 2.22
CA ASP A 8 -10.32 -4.13 3.51
C ASP A 8 -9.05 -3.69 4.22
N MET A 9 -8.96 -2.40 4.55
CA MET A 9 -7.77 -1.84 5.19
C MET A 9 -8.15 -1.13 6.48
N ASP A 10 -7.46 -1.51 7.54
CA ASP A 10 -7.57 -0.94 8.87
C ASP A 10 -6.17 -0.56 9.40
N ASP A 11 -6.11 -0.03 10.62
CA ASP A 11 -4.86 0.31 11.30
C ASP A 11 -3.95 -0.91 11.58
N ASP A 12 -4.53 -2.12 11.64
CA ASP A 12 -3.80 -3.36 11.90
C ASP A 12 -3.23 -4.01 10.61
N GLY A 13 -3.76 -3.69 9.43
CA GLY A 13 -3.34 -4.35 8.20
C GLY A 13 -4.26 -4.11 7.01
N ILE A 14 -3.93 -4.78 5.91
CA ILE A 14 -4.77 -4.84 4.71
C ILE A 14 -5.09 -6.29 4.37
N THR A 15 -6.39 -6.59 4.25
CA THR A 15 -6.93 -7.88 3.82
C THR A 15 -7.39 -7.77 2.37
N PHE A 16 -6.87 -8.64 1.51
CA PHE A 16 -7.24 -8.73 0.10
C PHE A 16 -8.43 -9.66 -0.09
N GLU A 17 -9.23 -9.44 -1.15
CA GLU A 17 -10.40 -10.26 -1.50
C GLU A 17 -10.13 -11.78 -1.50
N ASN A 18 -8.91 -12.19 -1.85
CA ASN A 18 -8.51 -13.60 -1.88
C ASN A 18 -8.17 -14.20 -0.50
N GLY A 19 -8.40 -13.46 0.59
CA GLY A 19 -8.13 -13.84 1.97
C GLY A 19 -6.67 -13.75 2.41
N LYS A 20 -5.78 -13.20 1.56
CA LYS A 20 -4.41 -12.87 1.99
C LYS A 20 -4.43 -11.56 2.76
N GLU A 21 -3.55 -11.43 3.74
CA GLU A 21 -3.44 -10.23 4.57
C GLU A 21 -1.98 -9.78 4.68
N LEU A 22 -1.78 -8.47 4.79
CA LEU A 22 -0.55 -7.84 5.25
C LEU A 22 -0.81 -7.12 6.56
N THR A 23 -0.32 -7.69 7.66
CA THR A 23 -0.39 -7.05 8.97
C THR A 23 0.66 -5.95 9.09
N PHE A 24 0.24 -4.79 9.58
CA PHE A 24 1.11 -3.67 9.93
C PHE A 24 1.74 -3.87 11.31
N SER A 25 2.96 -3.37 11.47
CA SER A 25 3.71 -3.37 12.73
C SER A 25 3.64 -2.00 13.39
N ASP A 26 3.91 -0.96 12.61
CA ASP A 26 4.07 0.39 13.12
C ASP A 26 3.69 1.41 12.03
N LEU A 27 3.04 2.50 12.42
CA LEU A 27 2.92 3.72 11.61
C LEU A 27 4.23 4.51 11.72
N ILE A 28 4.96 4.61 10.60
CA ILE A 28 6.29 5.22 10.54
C ILE A 28 6.23 6.71 10.17
N ALA A 29 5.21 7.12 9.41
CA ALA A 29 4.99 8.51 9.05
C ALA A 29 3.51 8.78 8.76
N ASP A 30 3.11 10.04 8.95
CA ASP A 30 1.77 10.61 8.68
C ASP A 30 1.75 11.52 7.45
N ASN A 31 2.84 11.53 6.67
CA ASN A 31 2.95 12.25 5.42
C ASN A 31 3.85 11.52 4.42
N LEU A 32 3.54 11.69 3.13
CA LEU A 32 4.33 11.16 2.00
C LEU A 32 4.52 12.25 0.95
N VAL A 33 5.61 12.18 0.19
CA VAL A 33 5.76 12.98 -1.03
C VAL A 33 5.13 12.20 -2.20
N VAL A 34 4.08 12.77 -2.80
CA VAL A 34 3.40 12.22 -3.97
C VAL A 34 3.53 13.23 -5.11
N ASP A 35 4.04 12.82 -6.27
CA ASP A 35 4.30 13.71 -7.41
C ASP A 35 5.11 14.97 -7.03
N GLY A 36 6.10 14.80 -6.14
CA GLY A 36 6.93 15.90 -5.63
C GLY A 36 6.24 16.84 -4.64
N LYS A 37 4.99 16.57 -4.23
CA LYS A 37 4.25 17.36 -3.24
C LYS A 37 4.06 16.56 -1.95
N ARG A 38 4.31 17.20 -0.81
CA ARG A 38 4.00 16.58 0.49
C ARG A 38 2.49 16.59 0.71
N VAL A 39 1.91 15.40 0.84
CA VAL A 39 0.49 15.17 1.11
C VAL A 39 0.31 14.48 2.47
N PRO A 40 -0.83 14.70 3.15
CA PRO A 40 -1.19 13.88 4.30
C PRO A 40 -1.42 12.44 3.85
N GLY A 41 -0.80 11.48 4.54
CA GLY A 41 -0.89 10.07 4.17
C GLY A 41 -0.16 9.19 5.17
N SER A 42 -0.65 7.98 5.39
CA SER A 42 -0.13 7.09 6.42
C SER A 42 0.87 6.11 5.82
N VAL A 43 2.08 6.04 6.39
CA VAL A 43 3.12 5.09 5.98
C VAL A 43 3.30 4.02 7.05
N TYR A 44 2.86 2.81 6.74
CA TYR A 44 2.92 1.65 7.63
C TYR A 44 4.12 0.76 7.29
N ARG A 45 4.75 0.21 8.32
CA ARG A 45 5.70 -0.90 8.20
C ARG A 45 4.94 -2.21 8.26
N VAL A 46 5.21 -3.12 7.34
CA VAL A 46 4.65 -4.47 7.37
C VAL A 46 5.39 -5.32 8.41
N ALA A 47 4.65 -5.98 9.30
CA ALA A 47 5.22 -6.83 10.35
C ALA A 47 5.94 -8.05 9.79
N ARG A 48 5.36 -8.67 8.76
CA ARG A 48 5.95 -9.80 8.05
C ARG A 48 6.10 -9.50 6.57
N PRO A 49 7.31 -9.17 6.10
CA PRO A 49 7.51 -8.88 4.69
C PRO A 49 7.15 -10.06 3.80
N LEU A 50 6.16 -9.86 2.92
CA LEU A 50 5.68 -10.87 1.99
C LEU A 50 5.19 -10.19 0.71
N ASP A 51 5.15 -10.94 -0.39
CA ASP A 51 4.66 -10.47 -1.70
C ASP A 51 3.45 -11.32 -2.06
N PRO A 52 2.24 -10.96 -1.59
CA PRO A 52 1.08 -11.79 -1.77
C PRO A 52 0.65 -11.76 -3.24
N GLU A 53 0.35 -12.93 -3.79
CA GLU A 53 -0.42 -13.00 -5.03
C GLU A 53 -1.84 -12.50 -4.77
N LEU A 54 -2.29 -11.61 -5.64
CA LEU A 54 -3.59 -10.98 -5.75
C LEU A 54 -4.54 -11.82 -6.61
N LYS A 55 -5.76 -11.32 -6.80
CA LYS A 55 -6.71 -11.85 -7.78
C LYS A 55 -6.06 -11.90 -9.18
N ASN A 56 -6.33 -12.97 -9.92
CA ASN A 56 -5.70 -13.29 -11.22
C ASN A 56 -4.20 -13.68 -11.20
N GLY A 57 -3.59 -13.93 -10.03
CA GLY A 57 -2.20 -14.39 -9.94
C GLY A 57 -1.15 -13.31 -10.14
N ASN A 58 -1.57 -12.04 -10.22
CA ASN A 58 -0.66 -10.90 -10.15
C ASN A 58 -0.07 -10.82 -8.75
N ARG A 59 1.18 -10.38 -8.61
CA ARG A 59 1.77 -10.13 -7.29
C ARG A 59 1.58 -8.67 -6.90
N LEU A 60 1.43 -8.42 -5.60
CA LEU A 60 1.25 -7.08 -5.07
C LEU A 60 2.40 -6.15 -5.46
N CYS A 61 3.64 -6.65 -5.44
CA CYS A 61 4.80 -5.91 -5.91
C CYS A 61 5.49 -6.65 -7.07
N GLY A 62 5.61 -7.98 -6.99
CA GLY A 62 6.27 -8.80 -8.01
C GLY A 62 7.80 -8.66 -8.08
N ALA A 63 8.34 -7.53 -7.59
CA ALA A 63 9.78 -7.25 -7.52
C ALA A 63 10.44 -7.76 -6.23
N GLY A 64 9.66 -8.10 -5.19
CA GLY A 64 10.20 -8.54 -3.91
C GLY A 64 9.18 -8.50 -2.77
N LYS A 65 9.63 -8.87 -1.58
CA LYS A 65 8.80 -8.85 -0.36
C LYS A 65 8.46 -7.41 0.01
N VAL A 66 7.16 -7.12 0.13
CA VAL A 66 6.66 -5.81 0.56
C VAL A 66 6.99 -5.61 2.03
N THR A 67 7.61 -4.49 2.34
CA THR A 67 8.10 -4.15 3.69
C THR A 67 7.44 -2.89 4.24
N TYR A 68 6.98 -2.01 3.36
CA TYR A 68 6.23 -0.81 3.72
C TYR A 68 5.05 -0.62 2.77
N LEU A 69 4.02 0.01 3.28
CA LEU A 69 2.82 0.39 2.55
C LEU A 69 2.50 1.83 2.93
N ALA A 70 2.13 2.66 1.95
CA ALA A 70 1.69 4.01 2.21
C ALA A 70 0.31 4.24 1.60
N THR A 71 -0.53 5.00 2.29
CA THR A 71 -1.85 5.39 1.82
C THR A 71 -2.03 6.89 1.85
N TRP A 72 -2.76 7.44 0.88
CA TRP A 72 -3.16 8.84 0.85
C TRP A 72 -4.46 8.99 0.08
N SER A 73 -5.17 10.09 0.31
CA SER A 73 -6.34 10.43 -0.50
C SER A 73 -5.89 10.93 -1.87
N ASP A 74 -6.32 10.25 -2.93
CA ASP A 74 -5.99 10.57 -4.33
C ASP A 74 -6.94 11.61 -4.94
N GLY A 75 -7.97 12.03 -4.19
CA GLY A 75 -9.04 12.92 -4.66
C GLY A 75 -10.29 12.14 -5.04
N ASP A 76 -11.40 12.84 -5.28
CA ASP A 76 -12.68 12.27 -5.73
C ASP A 76 -13.16 11.04 -4.93
N GLY A 77 -13.00 11.09 -3.61
CA GLY A 77 -13.37 9.97 -2.74
C GLY A 77 -12.58 8.70 -3.03
N SER A 78 -11.34 8.80 -3.50
CA SER A 78 -10.46 7.65 -3.73
C SER A 78 -9.25 7.68 -2.80
N THR A 79 -8.84 6.51 -2.35
CA THR A 79 -7.63 6.26 -1.57
C THR A 79 -6.60 5.54 -2.44
N ALA A 80 -5.42 6.13 -2.58
CA ALA A 80 -4.29 5.48 -3.20
C ALA A 80 -3.47 4.72 -2.15
N ILE A 81 -2.94 3.57 -2.56
CA ILE A 81 -2.09 2.69 -1.79
C ILE A 81 -0.83 2.40 -2.60
N ALA A 82 0.32 2.86 -2.13
CA ALA A 82 1.61 2.47 -2.67
C ALA A 82 2.27 1.39 -1.82
N VAL A 83 2.91 0.44 -2.48
CA VAL A 83 3.69 -0.62 -1.84
C VAL A 83 5.17 -0.47 -2.14
N PHE A 84 5.98 -0.75 -1.14
CA PHE A 84 7.42 -0.55 -1.19
C PHE A 84 8.17 -1.78 -0.72
N THR A 85 9.37 -1.94 -1.26
CA THR A 85 10.30 -3.00 -0.86
C THR A 85 11.58 -2.39 -0.32
N GLY A 86 12.25 -3.11 0.58
CA GLY A 86 13.56 -2.73 1.09
C GLY A 86 13.59 -2.50 2.60
N SER A 87 14.72 -2.02 3.09
CA SER A 87 14.97 -1.96 4.54
C SER A 87 14.67 -0.58 5.15
N ARG A 88 14.48 0.45 4.33
CA ARG A 88 14.33 1.84 4.77
C ARG A 88 12.89 2.33 4.51
N PRO A 89 12.34 3.17 5.39
CA PRO A 89 11.02 3.74 5.16
C PRO A 89 11.04 4.65 3.93
N PRO A 90 10.04 4.53 3.04
CA PRO A 90 9.94 5.35 1.84
C PRO A 90 9.66 6.80 2.21
N ARG A 91 10.09 7.72 1.34
CA ARG A 91 9.78 9.14 1.48
C ARG A 91 8.91 9.67 0.35
N SER A 92 8.95 9.01 -0.81
CA SER A 92 8.21 9.38 -2.00
C SER A 92 7.55 8.17 -2.65
N ASP A 93 6.43 8.37 -3.32
CA ASP A 93 5.77 7.34 -4.12
C ASP A 93 6.61 6.85 -5.31
N ASP A 94 7.55 7.67 -5.81
CA ASP A 94 8.56 7.27 -6.82
C ASP A 94 9.38 6.02 -6.41
N GLU A 95 9.51 5.74 -5.12
CA GLU A 95 10.22 4.56 -4.61
C GLU A 95 9.33 3.31 -4.58
N SER A 96 8.04 3.45 -4.91
CA SER A 96 7.07 2.37 -4.87
C SER A 96 7.31 1.38 -6.00
N CYS A 97 7.01 0.11 -5.75
CA CYS A 97 7.03 -0.90 -6.80
C CYS A 97 5.67 -1.09 -7.47
N ALA A 98 4.59 -0.72 -6.78
CA ALA A 98 3.26 -0.67 -7.34
C ALA A 98 2.40 0.33 -6.55
N THR A 99 1.48 0.96 -7.26
CA THR A 99 0.47 1.87 -6.71
C THR A 99 -0.90 1.41 -7.18
N TYR A 100 -1.85 1.43 -6.26
CA TYR A 100 -3.23 1.00 -6.44
C TYR A 100 -4.14 2.13 -6.01
N SER A 101 -5.23 2.38 -6.73
CA SER A 101 -6.24 3.36 -6.34
C SER A 101 -7.55 2.63 -6.08
N TYR A 102 -8.17 2.93 -4.95
CA TYR A 102 -9.44 2.38 -4.51
C TYR A 102 -10.44 3.51 -4.34
N GLU A 103 -11.65 3.32 -4.85
CA GLU A 103 -12.77 4.20 -4.56
C GLU A 103 -13.23 3.92 -3.12
N ASP A 104 -13.30 4.97 -2.30
CA ASP A 104 -13.91 4.93 -0.97
C ASP A 104 -15.39 4.61 -1.18
N GLN A 105 -15.84 3.48 -0.64
CA GLN A 105 -17.26 3.12 -0.76
C GLN A 105 -18.05 4.00 0.22
N GLU A 106 -18.73 5.02 -0.31
CA GLU A 106 -19.66 5.90 0.43
C GLU A 106 -20.78 5.13 1.16
#